data_AF-A0A1C6A466-F1
#
_entry.id   AF-A0A1C6A466-F1
#
_cell.length_a   1.000
_cell.length_b   1.000
_cell.length_c   1.000
_cell.angle_alpha   90.00
_cell.angle_beta   90.00
_cell.angle_gamma   90.00
#
_symmetry.space_group_name_H-M   'P 1'
#
loop_
_entity.id
_entity.type
_entity.pdbx_description
1 polymer ?
#
loop_
_entity_poly.entity_id
_entity_poly.type
_entity_poly.pdbx_seq_one_letter_code
_entity_poly.pdbx_strand_id
1 'polypeptide(L)'
;MYFSYLYQMGVLKKKPRRPNYALREDIRKLDQRIEQMEFIFRNQIQDREQLASIRQEKEMEIEALVKERRKFYRYKPGSPQIAVFTDRLRELRHTVKLCREIAAHSIEMEQRMRAARLEEQRREQQEQEKQKKEARNRENQKRR
;
A
#
# COMPACT_ATOMS: atom_id res chain seq x y z
N MET A 1 12.25 17.00 4.77
CA MET A 1 13.46 17.83 4.58
C MET A 1 13.13 19.30 4.36
N TYR A 2 12.10 19.64 3.59
CA TYR A 2 11.74 21.04 3.31
C TYR A 2 11.32 21.87 4.54
N PHE A 3 10.46 21.34 5.42
CA PHE A 3 10.01 22.07 6.61
C PHE A 3 11.11 22.35 7.65
N SER A 4 12.10 21.45 7.80
CA SER A 4 13.24 21.69 8.68
C SER A 4 14.17 22.77 8.13
N TYR A 5 14.35 22.81 6.81
CA TYR A 5 15.12 23.84 6.12
C TYR A 5 14.47 25.23 6.27
N LEU A 6 13.15 25.34 6.08
CA LEU A 6 12.42 26.60 6.27
C LEU A 6 12.47 27.11 7.72
N TYR A 7 12.56 26.21 8.71
CA TYR A 7 12.79 26.59 10.09
C TYR A 7 14.22 27.10 10.33
N GLN A 8 15.23 26.44 9.75
CA GLN A 8 16.62 26.88 9.85
C GLN A 8 16.84 28.25 9.17
N MET A 9 16.12 28.54 8.09
CA MET A 9 16.14 29.83 7.40
C MET A 9 15.31 30.92 8.11
N GLY A 10 14.75 30.65 9.29
CA GLY A 10 13.98 31.63 10.08
C GLY A 10 12.60 31.99 9.52
N VAL A 11 12.18 31.38 8.39
CA VAL A 11 10.86 31.58 7.77
C VAL A 11 9.75 31.05 8.67
N LEU A 12 10.01 29.93 9.37
CA LEU A 12 9.10 29.38 10.37
C LEU A 12 9.50 29.81 11.78
N LYS A 13 8.59 30.45 12.51
CA LYS A 13 8.81 30.92 13.89
C LYS A 13 8.99 29.80 14.92
N LYS A 14 8.57 28.56 14.62
CA LYS A 14 8.64 27.40 15.54
C LYS A 14 9.10 26.15 14.81
N LYS A 15 9.89 25.34 15.50
CA LYS A 15 10.38 24.07 14.97
C LYS A 15 9.19 23.15 14.70
N PRO A 16 9.05 22.57 13.50
CA PRO A 16 7.97 21.64 13.23
C PRO A 16 8.04 20.46 14.20
N ARG A 17 6.92 20.16 14.86
CA ARG A 17 6.81 19.05 15.80
C ARG A 17 7.02 17.74 15.04
N ARG A 18 7.78 16.81 15.63
CA ARG A 18 8.05 15.51 15.01
C ARG A 18 6.70 14.77 14.82
N PRO A 19 6.37 14.32 13.60
CA PRO A 19 5.11 13.63 13.34
C PRO A 19 5.05 12.30 14.08
N ASN A 20 3.82 11.84 14.37
CA ASN A 20 3.57 10.55 15.00
C ASN A 20 4.18 9.41 14.18
N TYR A 21 4.52 8.29 14.82
CA TYR A 21 5.11 7.13 14.18
C TYR A 21 4.27 6.61 13.00
N ALA A 22 2.96 6.45 13.16
CA ALA A 22 2.05 6.02 12.09
C ALA A 22 2.15 6.91 10.84
N LEU A 23 2.07 8.23 11.04
CA LEU A 23 2.23 9.23 9.98
C LEU A 23 3.59 9.15 9.27
N ARG A 24 4.68 8.87 10.01
CA ARG A 24 6.01 8.69 9.42
C ARG A 24 6.10 7.42 8.59
N GLU A 25 5.50 6.33 9.07
CA GLU A 25 5.49 5.08 8.34
C GLU A 25 4.70 5.21 7.04
N ASP A 26 3.55 5.88 7.09
CA ASP A 26 2.77 6.17 5.88
C ASP A 26 3.54 7.03 4.90
N ILE A 27 4.20 8.10 5.36
CA ILE A 27 5.05 8.96 4.52
C ILE A 27 6.15 8.15 3.82
N ARG A 28 6.79 7.21 4.53
CA ARG A 28 7.83 6.34 3.94
C ARG A 28 7.28 5.41 2.85
N LYS A 29 6.02 5.01 2.97
CA LYS A 29 5.34 4.12 2.02
C LYS A 29 4.62 4.89 0.91
N LEU A 30 4.66 6.23 0.89
CA LEU A 30 3.94 7.03 -0.11
C LEU A 30 4.39 6.71 -1.53
N ASP A 31 5.68 6.64 -1.79
CA ASP A 31 6.19 6.35 -3.14
C ASP A 31 5.70 4.99 -3.65
N GLN A 32 5.71 3.97 -2.78
CA GLN A 32 5.17 2.65 -3.08
C GLN A 32 3.67 2.71 -3.38
N ARG A 33 2.90 3.48 -2.60
CA ARG A 33 1.45 3.65 -2.81
C ARG A 33 1.15 4.39 -4.12
N ILE A 34 1.95 5.40 -4.47
CA ILE A 34 1.83 6.13 -5.73
C ILE A 34 2.10 5.18 -6.90
N GLU A 35 3.17 4.39 -6.83
CA GLU A 35 3.50 3.41 -7.87
C GLU A 35 2.39 2.36 -8.05
N GLN A 36 1.83 1.84 -6.96
CA GLN A 36 0.69 0.92 -6.99
C GLN A 36 -0.54 1.55 -7.65
N MET A 37 -0.88 2.78 -7.28
CA MET A 37 -1.99 3.53 -7.86
C MET A 37 -1.80 3.78 -9.35
N GLU A 38 -0.60 4.22 -9.76
CA GLU A 38 -0.26 4.42 -11.17
C GLU A 38 -0.39 3.12 -11.96
N PHE A 39 0.07 2.00 -11.40
CA PHE A 39 -0.03 0.70 -12.06
C PHE A 39 -1.49 0.25 -12.24
N ILE A 40 -2.31 0.39 -11.20
CA ILE A 40 -3.75 0.08 -11.27
C ILE A 40 -4.42 0.94 -12.33
N PHE A 41 -4.12 2.25 -12.35
CA PHE A 41 -4.72 3.19 -13.30
C PHE A 41 -4.32 2.90 -14.75
N ARG A 42 -3.02 2.67 -15.00
CA ARG A 42 -2.50 2.38 -16.35
C ARG A 42 -3.08 1.09 -16.94
N ASN A 43 -3.28 0.07 -16.11
CA ASN A 43 -3.82 -1.22 -16.54
C ASN A 43 -5.35 -1.33 -16.37
N GLN A 44 -6.02 -0.25 -15.91
CA GLN A 44 -7.47 -0.19 -15.66
C GLN A 44 -8.00 -1.37 -14.82
N ILE A 45 -7.24 -1.76 -13.79
CA ILE A 45 -7.54 -2.93 -12.96
C ILE A 45 -8.69 -2.58 -12.01
N GLN A 46 -9.78 -3.34 -12.09
CA GLN A 46 -10.91 -3.24 -11.17
C GLN A 46 -10.92 -4.40 -10.15
N ASP A 47 -10.52 -5.59 -10.60
CA ASP A 47 -10.64 -6.82 -9.83
C ASP A 47 -9.30 -7.48 -9.52
N ARG A 48 -9.27 -8.25 -8.43
CA ARG A 48 -8.11 -9.06 -8.03
C ARG A 48 -7.79 -10.14 -9.07
N GLU A 49 -8.80 -10.64 -9.78
CA GLU A 49 -8.63 -11.65 -10.82
C GLU A 49 -7.87 -11.10 -12.03
N GLN A 50 -8.22 -9.89 -12.48
CA GLN A 50 -7.51 -9.20 -13.56
C GLN A 50 -6.02 -9.01 -13.22
N LEU A 51 -5.74 -8.66 -11.97
CA LEU A 51 -4.38 -8.52 -11.49
C LEU A 51 -3.61 -9.86 -11.47
N ALA A 52 -4.31 -10.97 -11.19
CA ALA A 52 -3.74 -12.32 -11.26
C ALA A 52 -3.47 -12.73 -12.71
N SER A 53 -4.35 -12.40 -13.66
CA SER A 53 -4.15 -12.64 -15.10
C SER A 53 -2.91 -11.91 -15.61
N ILE A 54 -2.79 -10.60 -15.33
CA ILE A 54 -1.60 -9.81 -15.70
C ILE A 54 -0.34 -10.41 -15.11
N ARG A 55 -0.39 -10.86 -13.84
CA ARG A 55 0.74 -11.52 -13.19
C ARG A 55 1.15 -12.80 -13.94
N GLN A 56 0.19 -13.66 -14.28
CA GLN A 56 0.45 -14.92 -14.98
C GLN A 56 1.03 -14.67 -16.37
N GLU A 57 0.50 -13.71 -17.13
CA GLU A 57 1.03 -13.32 -18.43
C GLU A 57 2.49 -12.89 -18.33
N LYS A 58 2.83 -12.06 -17.34
CA LYS A 58 4.20 -11.59 -17.11
C LYS A 58 5.12 -12.71 -16.62
N GLU A 59 4.62 -13.66 -15.82
CA GLU A 59 5.36 -14.85 -15.41
C GLU A 59 5.69 -15.74 -16.62
N MET A 60 4.76 -15.94 -17.56
CA MET A 60 5.02 -16.65 -18.82
C MET A 60 6.06 -15.92 -19.70
N GLU A 61 5.98 -14.59 -19.81
CA GLU A 61 6.95 -13.77 -20.55
C GLU A 61 8.36 -13.92 -19.94
N ILE A 62 8.46 -13.93 -18.60
CA ILE A 62 9.72 -14.19 -17.89
C ILE A 62 10.26 -15.58 -18.22
N GLU A 63 9.43 -16.63 -18.18
CA GLU A 63 9.88 -17.99 -18.50
C GLU A 63 10.43 -18.11 -19.92
N ALA A 64 9.76 -17.47 -20.89
CA ALA A 64 10.21 -17.44 -22.28
C ALA A 64 11.57 -16.75 -22.40
N LEU A 65 11.72 -15.55 -21.83
CA LEU A 65 12.98 -14.78 -21.88
C LEU A 65 14.12 -15.46 -21.12
N VAL A 66 13.83 -16.16 -20.02
CA VAL A 66 14.84 -16.95 -19.31
C VAL A 66 15.34 -18.10 -20.18
N LYS A 67 14.45 -18.80 -20.90
CA LYS A 67 14.84 -19.86 -21.85
C LYS A 67 15.71 -19.30 -22.97
N GLU A 68 15.36 -18.15 -23.52
CA GLU A 68 16.16 -17.48 -24.55
C GLU A 68 17.53 -17.04 -24.04
N ARG A 69 17.58 -16.35 -22.90
CA ARG A 69 18.85 -15.92 -22.28
C ARG A 69 19.78 -17.09 -22.00
N ARG A 70 19.24 -18.25 -21.57
CA ARG A 70 20.01 -19.49 -21.40
C ARG A 70 20.64 -19.98 -22.70
N LYS A 71 19.94 -19.86 -23.85
CA LYS A 71 20.52 -20.18 -25.17
C LYS A 71 21.67 -19.23 -25.49
N PHE A 72 21.54 -17.94 -25.20
CA PHE A 72 22.62 -16.98 -25.42
C PHE A 72 23.88 -17.29 -24.61
N TYR A 73 23.75 -17.68 -23.35
CA TYR A 73 24.92 -18.13 -22.57
C TYR A 73 25.61 -19.35 -23.17
N ARG A 74 24.86 -20.26 -23.80
CA ARG A 74 25.42 -21.48 -24.40
C ARG A 74 26.09 -21.23 -25.75
N TYR A 75 25.46 -20.46 -26.63
CA TYR A 75 25.87 -20.35 -28.03
C TYR A 75 26.61 -19.05 -28.36
N LYS A 76 26.40 -17.97 -27.59
CA LYS A 76 27.02 -16.65 -27.81
C LYS A 76 27.43 -16.02 -26.46
N PRO A 77 28.35 -16.66 -25.72
CA PRO A 77 28.84 -16.10 -24.46
C PRO A 77 29.46 -14.72 -24.71
N GLY A 78 29.11 -13.74 -23.87
CA GLY A 78 29.60 -12.36 -23.99
C GLY A 78 28.83 -11.44 -24.94
N SER A 79 27.74 -11.91 -25.57
CA SER A 79 26.89 -11.04 -26.38
C SER A 79 26.27 -9.91 -25.54
N PRO A 80 26.26 -8.66 -26.03
CA PRO A 80 25.59 -7.53 -25.34
C PRO A 80 24.08 -7.76 -25.19
N GLN A 81 23.48 -8.66 -26.01
CA GLN A 81 22.07 -9.03 -25.90
C GLN A 81 21.74 -9.67 -24.55
N ILE A 82 22.70 -10.31 -23.86
CA ILE A 82 22.50 -10.88 -22.53
C ILE A 82 22.16 -9.79 -21.49
N ALA A 83 22.78 -8.60 -21.62
CA ALA A 83 22.47 -7.46 -20.77
C ALA A 83 21.04 -6.98 -21.00
N VAL A 84 20.65 -6.81 -22.27
CA VAL A 84 19.28 -6.43 -22.67
C VAL A 84 18.23 -7.41 -22.11
N PHE A 85 18.47 -8.71 -22.22
CA PHE A 85 17.59 -9.72 -21.61
C PHE A 85 17.51 -9.57 -20.08
N THR A 86 18.62 -9.24 -19.43
CA THR A 86 18.67 -9.10 -17.98
C THR A 86 17.91 -7.86 -17.50
N ASP A 87 18.03 -6.74 -18.21
CA ASP A 87 17.27 -5.53 -17.94
C ASP A 87 15.78 -5.74 -18.17
N ARG A 88 15.40 -6.38 -19.29
CA ARG A 88 13.99 -6.72 -19.55
C ARG A 88 13.41 -7.65 -18.48
N LEU A 89 14.18 -8.66 -18.07
CA LEU A 89 13.78 -9.55 -16.97
C LEU A 89 13.64 -8.80 -15.64
N ARG A 90 14.45 -7.78 -15.38
CA ARG A 90 14.34 -6.94 -14.19
C ARG A 90 13.02 -6.18 -14.17
N GLU A 91 12.64 -5.55 -15.28
CA GLU A 91 11.37 -4.85 -15.43
C GLU A 91 10.18 -5.81 -15.22
N LEU A 92 10.18 -6.96 -15.88
CA LEU A 92 9.09 -7.92 -15.76
C LEU A 92 8.97 -8.46 -14.34
N ARG A 93 10.10 -8.80 -13.69
CA ARG A 93 10.09 -9.22 -12.27
C ARG A 93 9.58 -8.12 -11.36
N HIS A 94 9.92 -6.86 -11.64
CA HIS A 94 9.38 -5.73 -10.91
C HIS A 94 7.85 -5.66 -11.04
N THR A 95 7.31 -5.80 -12.25
CA THR A 95 5.85 -5.80 -12.46
C THR A 95 5.15 -6.95 -11.73
N VAL A 96 5.70 -8.17 -11.79
CA VAL A 96 5.16 -9.33 -11.06
C VAL A 96 5.19 -9.10 -9.55
N LYS A 97 6.29 -8.54 -9.04
CA LYS A 97 6.42 -8.17 -7.63
C LYS A 97 5.35 -7.14 -7.24
N LEU A 98 5.18 -6.09 -8.04
CA LEU A 98 4.20 -5.04 -7.80
C LEU A 98 2.77 -5.61 -7.76
N CYS A 99 2.41 -6.51 -8.68
CA CYS A 99 1.13 -7.22 -8.61
C CYS A 99 0.95 -7.95 -7.27
N ARG A 100 1.96 -8.70 -6.80
CA ARG A 100 1.86 -9.42 -5.51
C ARG A 100 1.68 -8.46 -4.33
N GLU A 101 2.39 -7.34 -4.32
CA GLU A 101 2.28 -6.32 -3.27
C GLU A 101 0.90 -5.65 -3.27
N ILE A 102 0.35 -5.30 -4.45
CA ILE A 102 -1.00 -4.74 -4.57
C ILE A 102 -2.05 -5.74 -4.05
N ALA A 103 -1.93 -7.01 -4.41
CA ALA A 103 -2.84 -8.05 -3.94
C ALA A 103 -2.81 -8.17 -2.40
N ALA A 104 -1.62 -8.21 -1.80
CA ALA A 104 -1.45 -8.26 -0.35
C ALA A 104 -2.01 -7.00 0.34
N HIS A 105 -1.71 -5.81 -0.19
CA HIS A 105 -2.22 -4.55 0.33
C HIS A 105 -3.75 -4.45 0.25
N SER A 106 -4.37 -4.98 -0.82
CA SER A 106 -5.82 -5.03 -0.95
C SER A 106 -6.47 -5.81 0.19
N ILE A 107 -5.87 -6.94 0.59
CA ILE A 107 -6.35 -7.76 1.71
C ILE A 107 -6.14 -7.03 3.04
N GLU A 108 -4.97 -6.44 3.25
CA GLU A 108 -4.66 -5.68 4.47
C GLU A 108 -5.62 -4.50 4.65
N MET A 109 -5.90 -3.75 3.57
CA MET A 109 -6.85 -2.64 3.58
C MET A 109 -8.26 -3.11 3.91
N GLU A 110 -8.69 -4.24 3.33
CA GLU A 110 -10.00 -4.82 3.61
C GLU A 110 -10.14 -5.21 5.10
N GLN A 111 -9.10 -5.80 5.68
CA GLN A 111 -9.07 -6.14 7.11
C GLN A 111 -9.10 -4.89 7.99
N ARG A 112 -8.30 -3.86 7.66
CA ARG A 112 -8.29 -2.58 8.39
C ARG A 112 -9.66 -1.90 8.36
N MET A 113 -10.32 -1.89 7.20
CA MET A 113 -11.67 -1.32 7.05
C MET A 113 -12.71 -2.08 7.88
N ARG A 114 -12.64 -3.42 7.91
CA ARG A 114 -13.51 -4.25 8.76
C ARG A 114 -13.28 -3.97 10.25
N ALA A 115 -12.02 -3.87 10.67
CA ALA A 115 -11.67 -3.56 12.06
C ALA A 115 -12.18 -2.17 12.49
N ALA A 116 -12.01 -1.15 11.64
CA ALA A 116 -12.52 0.19 11.89
C ALA A 116 -14.05 0.21 12.06
N ARG A 117 -14.80 -0.49 11.19
CA ARG A 117 -16.26 -0.61 11.30
C ARG A 117 -16.70 -1.25 12.61
N LEU A 118 -16.02 -2.31 13.06
CA LEU A 118 -16.32 -2.98 14.33
C LEU A 118 -16.02 -2.06 15.53
N GLU A 119 -14.95 -1.26 15.45
CA GLU A 119 -14.61 -0.30 16.50
C GLU A 119 -15.64 0.83 16.59
N GLU A 120 -16.12 1.34 15.46
CA GLU A 120 -17.20 2.34 15.40
C GLU A 120 -18.49 1.80 16.03
N GLN A 121 -18.93 0.59 15.64
CA GLN A 121 -20.12 -0.05 16.23
C GLN A 121 -19.99 -0.23 17.74
N ARG A 122 -18.81 -0.62 18.24
CA ARG A 122 -18.54 -0.75 19.68
C ARG A 122 -18.62 0.60 20.40
N ARG A 123 -18.10 1.67 19.80
CA ARG A 123 -18.19 3.02 20.36
C ARG A 123 -19.64 3.49 20.44
N GLU A 124 -20.42 3.29 19.37
CA GLU A 124 -21.85 3.63 19.35
C GLU A 124 -22.64 2.87 20.43
N GLN A 125 -22.39 1.57 20.60
CA GLN A 125 -23.04 0.77 21.66
C GLN A 125 -22.70 1.29 23.06
N GLN A 126 -21.42 1.61 23.31
CA GLN A 126 -21.00 2.17 24.59
C GLN A 126 -21.61 3.55 24.87
N GLU A 127 -21.74 4.39 23.85
CA GLU A 127 -22.40 5.69 23.95
C GLU A 127 -23.90 5.55 24.25
N GLN A 128 -24.59 4.63 23.58
CA GLN A 128 -25.99 4.33 23.86
C GLN A 128 -26.19 3.78 25.28
N GLU A 129 -25.31 2.91 25.77
CA GLU A 129 -25.37 2.43 27.15
C GLU A 129 -25.14 3.54 28.18
N LYS A 130 -24.19 4.44 27.92
CA LYS A 130 -23.95 5.62 28.77
C LYS A 130 -25.19 6.52 28.81
N GLN A 131 -25.79 6.82 27.65
CA GLN A 131 -27.01 7.63 27.57
C GLN A 131 -28.19 6.97 28.33
N LYS A 132 -28.37 5.64 28.21
CA LYS A 132 -29.39 4.90 28.96
C LYS A 132 -29.15 4.95 30.48
N LYS A 133 -27.89 4.82 30.93
CA LYS A 133 -27.52 4.93 32.35
C LYS A 133 -27.78 6.35 32.88
N GLU A 134 -27.41 7.38 32.12
CA GLU A 134 -27.66 8.78 32.48
C GLU A 134 -29.15 9.11 32.56
N ALA A 135 -29.96 8.63 31.60
CA ALA A 135 -31.41 8.80 31.62
C ALA A 135 -32.04 8.14 32.87
N ARG A 136 -31.62 6.91 33.21
CA ARG A 136 -32.11 6.19 34.40
C ARG A 136 -31.72 6.89 35.70
N ASN A 137 -30.51 7.45 35.77
CA ASN A 137 -30.07 8.22 36.94
C ASN A 137 -30.87 9.53 37.12
N ARG A 138 -31.18 10.24 36.02
CA ARG A 138 -32.04 11.44 36.06
C ARG A 138 -33.46 11.12 36.52
N GLU A 139 -34.00 9.98 36.09
CA GLU A 139 -35.34 9.54 36.51
C GLU A 139 -35.40 9.21 38.01
N ASN A 140 -34.37 8.53 38.53
CA ASN A 140 -34.25 8.21 39.95
C ASN A 140 -34.08 9.45 40.84
N GLN A 141 -33.41 10.50 40.34
CA GLN A 141 -33.28 11.78 41.05
C GLN A 141 -34.61 12.55 41.14
N LYS A 142 -35.51 12.40 40.16
CA LYS A 142 -36.83 13.08 40.16
C LYS A 142 -37.87 12.42 41.08
N ARG A 143 -37.62 11.18 41.53
CA ARG A 143 -38.53 10.40 42.39
C ARG A 143 -38.21 10.50 43.88
N ARG A 144 -37.15 11.23 44.26
CA ARG A 144 -36.81 11.60 45.64
C ARG A 144 -37.22 13.03 45.91
#